data_AF-A0A452DIS6-F1
#
_entry.id   AF-A0A452DIS6-F1
#
_cell.length_a   1.000
_cell.length_b   1.000
_cell.length_c   1.000
_cell.angle_alpha   90.00
_cell.angle_beta   90.00
_cell.angle_gamma   90.00
#
_symmetry.space_group_name_H-M   'P 1'
#
loop_
_entity.id
_entity.type
_entity.pdbx_description
1 polymer ?
#
loop_
_entity_poly.entity_id
_entity_poly.type
_entity_poly.pdbx_seq_one_letter_code
_entity_poly.pdbx_strand_id
1 'polypeptide(L)'
;MATVTQGRLVYEGGRARLPRRPILHVLEKDSKGTRRQCLAGFLQGRSRHLANLRSKKTVEPSCYEPSWCMIKMTEKAPEPHVEEDDDELDGKLNYKPPPQKSLKELQEMDKDDESLTKYKKTLLGDGPVVADPTAPNVTVTRLTLVCESAPGPITMDLTGDLEALKKETFVLKEGVEYRVKINFKVNKDIVSGLKYVQHTYRTGVKVDKATFMVGSYGPRPEEYEFLTPIEEAPKGMLARGTYHNKSFFTDDDKHDHLTWEWNLSIKKDWTE
;
A
#
# COMPACT_ATOMS: atom_id res chain seq x y z
N MET A 1 -41.53 -18.62 -5.24
CA MET A 1 -41.26 -20.05 -5.57
C MET A 1 -41.58 -20.26 -7.03
N ALA A 2 -40.57 -20.49 -7.87
CA ALA A 2 -40.69 -21.21 -9.14
C ALA A 2 -39.29 -21.56 -9.64
N THR A 3 -39.21 -22.78 -10.15
CA THR A 3 -38.07 -23.68 -10.28
C THR A 3 -37.14 -23.38 -11.46
N VAL A 4 -35.91 -23.88 -11.34
CA VAL A 4 -34.89 -24.01 -12.40
C VAL A 4 -35.32 -25.06 -13.44
N THR A 5 -35.07 -24.78 -14.72
CA THR A 5 -35.00 -25.80 -15.77
C THR A 5 -33.71 -25.65 -16.58
N GLN A 6 -33.00 -26.76 -16.69
CA GLN A 6 -31.67 -26.95 -17.27
C GLN A 6 -31.72 -26.95 -18.81
N GLY A 7 -30.92 -26.11 -19.45
CA GLY A 7 -30.67 -26.16 -20.90
C GLY A 7 -29.25 -26.65 -21.17
N ARG A 8 -29.11 -27.92 -21.50
CA ARG A 8 -27.88 -28.56 -21.99
C ARG A 8 -27.73 -28.23 -23.48
N LEU A 9 -26.60 -27.66 -23.90
CA LEU A 9 -26.17 -27.67 -25.30
C LEU A 9 -24.78 -28.29 -25.40
N VAL A 10 -24.71 -29.30 -26.26
CA VAL A 10 -23.51 -30.06 -26.64
C VAL A 10 -22.78 -29.32 -27.76
N TYR A 11 -21.46 -29.45 -27.72
CA TYR A 11 -20.43 -28.84 -28.56
C TYR A 11 -20.52 -29.20 -30.04
N GLU A 12 -20.21 -28.24 -30.94
CA GLU A 12 -19.41 -28.47 -32.15
C GLU A 12 -18.66 -27.18 -32.57
N GLY A 13 -17.37 -27.33 -32.90
CA GLY A 13 -16.74 -26.55 -33.98
C GLY A 13 -16.10 -25.18 -33.68
N GLY A 14 -14.86 -25.18 -33.19
CA GLY A 14 -13.76 -24.39 -33.79
C GLY A 14 -13.74 -22.85 -33.73
N ARG A 15 -12.73 -22.34 -33.01
CA ARG A 15 -12.19 -20.96 -32.94
C ARG A 15 -12.81 -20.04 -31.86
N ALA A 16 -12.10 -19.97 -30.74
CA ALA A 16 -12.22 -18.89 -29.76
C ALA A 16 -11.91 -17.53 -30.43
N ARG A 17 -12.88 -16.61 -30.39
CA ARG A 17 -12.61 -15.17 -30.56
C ARG A 17 -12.67 -14.52 -29.18
N LEU A 18 -11.61 -13.79 -28.84
CA LEU A 18 -11.55 -12.93 -27.64
C LEU A 18 -12.75 -11.96 -27.61
N PRO A 19 -13.38 -11.73 -26.45
CA PRO A 19 -14.40 -10.69 -26.33
C PRO A 19 -13.76 -9.32 -26.61
N ARG A 20 -14.33 -8.59 -27.57
CA ARG A 20 -13.96 -7.19 -27.84
C ARG A 20 -14.28 -6.36 -26.59
N ARG A 21 -13.28 -5.66 -26.06
CA ARG A 21 -13.46 -4.67 -24.98
C ARG A 21 -14.50 -3.63 -25.43
N PRO A 22 -15.42 -3.19 -24.55
CA PRO A 22 -16.28 -2.05 -24.84
C PRO A 22 -15.41 -0.78 -24.96
N ILE A 23 -15.55 -0.07 -26.08
CA ILE A 23 -14.97 1.27 -26.28
C ILE A 23 -15.85 2.24 -25.48
N LEU A 24 -15.28 2.84 -24.44
CA LEU A 24 -15.93 3.91 -23.70
C LEU A 24 -15.80 5.21 -24.53
N HIS A 25 -16.92 5.69 -25.06
CA HIS A 25 -16.98 7.03 -25.64
C HIS A 25 -17.04 8.06 -24.51
N VAL A 26 -15.95 8.78 -24.27
CA VAL A 26 -15.95 9.95 -23.39
C VAL A 26 -16.44 11.15 -24.21
N LEU A 27 -17.59 11.71 -23.83
CA LEU A 27 -18.11 12.97 -24.35
C LEU A 27 -17.70 14.08 -23.41
N GLU A 28 -16.61 14.78 -23.72
CA GLU A 28 -16.27 16.06 -23.09
C GLU A 28 -17.04 17.19 -23.79
N LYS A 29 -17.76 18.02 -23.02
CA LYS A 29 -18.44 19.22 -23.52
C LYS A 29 -17.64 20.45 -23.14
N ASP A 30 -17.08 21.13 -24.14
CA ASP A 30 -16.58 22.50 -23.97
C ASP A 30 -17.72 23.52 -24.01
N SER A 31 -17.52 24.65 -23.32
CA SER A 31 -18.50 25.73 -23.04
C SER A 31 -19.03 26.51 -24.25
N LYS A 32 -18.77 26.05 -25.48
CA LYS A 32 -19.21 26.72 -26.74
C LYS A 32 -19.87 25.80 -27.77
N GLY A 33 -20.31 24.59 -27.38
CA GLY A 33 -21.35 23.86 -28.11
C GLY A 33 -21.07 23.46 -29.56
N THR A 34 -19.82 23.15 -29.95
CA THR A 34 -19.49 22.68 -31.31
C THR A 34 -18.79 21.31 -31.27
N ARG A 35 -19.33 20.29 -31.97
CA ARG A 35 -18.76 18.93 -32.03
C ARG A 35 -17.55 18.87 -32.98
N ARG A 36 -16.39 18.40 -32.48
CA ARG A 36 -15.27 17.94 -33.32
C ARG A 36 -14.88 16.52 -32.93
N GLN A 37 -14.63 15.69 -33.94
CA GLN A 37 -14.25 14.29 -33.81
C GLN A 37 -12.75 14.19 -34.07
N CYS A 38 -11.94 13.88 -33.04
CA CYS A 38 -10.50 13.68 -33.20
C CYS A 38 -10.16 12.19 -33.08
N LEU A 39 -9.60 11.61 -34.15
CA LEU A 39 -8.92 10.32 -34.10
C LEU A 39 -7.47 10.55 -33.66
N ALA A 40 -7.08 10.02 -32.50
CA ALA A 40 -5.67 9.88 -32.16
C ALA A 40 -5.12 8.58 -32.79
N GLY A 41 -4.44 8.72 -33.93
CA GLY A 41 -3.68 7.63 -34.55
C GLY A 41 -2.25 7.61 -34.01
N PHE A 42 -1.81 6.47 -33.45
CA PHE A 42 -0.44 6.26 -33.02
C PHE A 42 0.38 5.69 -34.18
N LEU A 43 1.26 6.49 -34.77
CA LEU A 43 2.16 6.08 -35.86
C LEU A 43 3.40 5.37 -35.29
N GLN A 44 3.60 4.10 -35.69
CA GLN A 44 4.86 3.37 -35.56
C GLN A 44 5.83 3.80 -36.66
N GLY A 45 6.97 4.37 -36.29
CA GLY A 45 8.08 4.65 -37.19
C GLY A 45 9.14 3.56 -37.17
N ARG A 46 9.11 2.65 -38.17
CA ARG A 46 10.28 1.87 -38.61
C ARG A 46 11.05 2.70 -39.64
N SER A 47 12.38 2.75 -39.56
CA SER A 47 13.21 3.13 -40.70
C SER A 47 14.46 2.24 -40.78
N ARG A 48 14.55 1.49 -41.89
CA ARG A 48 15.78 0.91 -42.46
C ARG A 48 15.93 1.50 -43.84
N HIS A 49 17.14 1.86 -44.23
CA HIS A 49 17.75 1.94 -45.59
C HIS A 49 18.96 2.89 -45.43
N LEU A 50 20.11 2.77 -46.08
CA LEU A 50 20.73 1.86 -47.04
C LEU A 50 22.23 2.24 -47.03
N ALA A 51 23.10 1.31 -47.40
CA ALA A 51 24.54 1.54 -47.58
C ALA A 51 24.86 2.33 -48.86
N ASN A 52 25.97 3.09 -48.90
CA ASN A 52 26.92 3.01 -50.01
C ASN A 52 28.31 3.64 -49.78
N LEU A 53 29.32 2.88 -50.22
CA LEU A 53 30.60 3.19 -50.87
C LEU A 53 31.69 4.12 -50.25
N ARG A 54 32.77 3.47 -49.78
CA ARG A 54 34.15 3.42 -50.34
C ARG A 54 34.91 4.74 -50.58
N SER A 55 35.98 5.00 -49.80
CA SER A 55 37.37 5.14 -50.30
C SER A 55 38.38 5.22 -49.14
N LYS A 56 39.52 4.55 -49.31
CA LYS A 56 40.67 4.49 -48.38
C LYS A 56 41.58 5.69 -48.59
N LYS A 57 42.24 6.18 -47.53
CA LYS A 57 43.64 6.67 -47.56
C LYS A 57 44.20 6.75 -46.14
N THR A 58 45.32 6.06 -45.95
CA THR A 58 46.18 6.02 -44.76
C THR A 58 47.21 7.13 -44.85
N VAL A 59 47.40 7.96 -43.81
CA VAL A 59 48.68 8.63 -43.45
C VAL A 59 48.63 9.04 -41.96
N GLU A 60 49.56 8.53 -41.15
CA GLU A 60 50.05 9.10 -39.88
C GLU A 60 51.45 9.72 -40.15
N PRO A 61 52.14 10.42 -39.22
CA PRO A 61 51.73 11.14 -38.00
C PRO A 61 52.32 12.58 -37.95
N SER A 62 51.82 13.47 -37.08
CA SER A 62 52.69 14.47 -36.42
C SER A 62 52.00 15.13 -35.24
N CYS A 63 52.62 15.01 -34.07
CA CYS A 63 52.31 15.76 -32.86
C CYS A 63 52.64 17.25 -33.05
N TYR A 64 51.70 18.13 -32.71
CA TYR A 64 51.97 19.49 -32.25
C TYR A 64 50.78 19.94 -31.37
N GLU A 65 51.04 20.13 -30.08
CA GLU A 65 50.25 20.88 -29.10
C GLU A 65 50.08 22.36 -29.55
N PRO A 66 49.15 23.20 -29.02
CA PRO A 66 48.85 23.32 -27.58
C PRO A 66 47.44 23.77 -27.13
N SER A 67 47.22 23.62 -25.82
CA SER A 67 46.30 24.39 -24.96
C SER A 67 44.80 24.05 -24.98
N TRP A 68 44.25 24.13 -23.76
CA TRP A 68 42.83 24.03 -23.34
C TRP A 68 42.24 22.62 -23.15
N CYS A 69 42.46 22.06 -21.95
CA CYS A 69 41.33 21.68 -21.08
C CYS A 69 41.79 21.50 -19.63
N MET A 70 41.90 22.60 -18.88
CA MET A 70 41.90 22.56 -17.40
C MET A 70 40.90 23.58 -16.89
N ILE A 71 39.60 23.25 -16.91
CA ILE A 71 38.59 23.91 -16.06
C ILE A 71 37.55 22.87 -15.61
N LYS A 72 37.68 22.48 -14.34
CA LYS A 72 36.66 22.04 -13.37
C LYS A 72 35.89 20.75 -13.65
N MET A 73 36.44 19.65 -13.14
CA MET A 73 35.62 18.64 -12.48
C MET A 73 35.08 19.25 -11.19
N THR A 74 33.85 19.76 -11.21
CA THR A 74 33.09 19.93 -9.96
C THR A 74 32.57 18.56 -9.56
N GLU A 75 33.19 17.98 -8.54
CA GLU A 75 32.61 16.91 -7.73
C GLU A 75 31.21 17.36 -7.27
N LYS A 76 30.17 16.76 -7.84
CA LYS A 76 28.83 16.85 -7.25
C LYS A 76 28.78 15.82 -6.12
N ALA A 77 29.06 16.30 -4.91
CA ALA A 77 28.82 15.54 -3.68
C ALA A 77 27.39 14.99 -3.69
N PRO A 78 27.14 13.78 -3.16
CA PRO A 78 25.78 13.30 -2.96
C PRO A 78 25.11 14.27 -1.98
N GLU A 79 24.10 14.99 -2.47
CA GLU A 79 23.27 15.83 -1.62
C GLU A 79 22.62 14.93 -0.56
N PRO A 80 22.66 15.32 0.72
CA PRO A 80 21.95 14.57 1.74
C PRO A 80 20.46 14.63 1.39
N HIS A 81 19.84 13.47 1.19
CA HIS A 81 18.39 13.37 1.23
C HIS A 81 17.96 13.91 2.59
N VAL A 82 17.38 15.11 2.58
CA VAL A 82 16.76 15.72 3.74
C VAL A 82 15.64 14.77 4.16
N GLU A 83 15.77 14.21 5.35
CA GLU A 83 14.68 13.51 6.02
C GLU A 83 13.57 14.55 6.22
N GLU A 84 12.56 14.53 5.34
CA GLU A 84 11.25 15.06 5.70
C GLU A 84 10.71 14.08 6.75
N ASP A 85 10.91 14.42 8.03
CA ASP A 85 10.24 13.75 9.13
C ASP A 85 8.73 13.86 8.87
N ASP A 86 8.11 12.74 8.51
CA ASP A 86 6.66 12.63 8.24
C ASP A 86 5.81 13.07 9.45
N ASP A 87 6.41 13.24 10.63
CA ASP A 87 5.78 13.87 11.80
C ASP A 87 5.49 15.38 11.60
N GLU A 88 6.16 16.03 10.65
CA GLU A 88 5.93 17.44 10.29
C GLU A 88 4.74 17.60 9.32
N LEU A 89 4.40 16.56 8.55
CA LEU A 89 3.20 16.54 7.69
C LEU A 89 1.90 16.45 8.51
N ASP A 90 1.91 15.73 9.63
CA ASP A 90 0.81 15.71 10.61
C ASP A 90 0.60 17.12 11.23
N GLY A 91 1.71 17.86 11.44
CA GLY A 91 1.69 19.26 11.85
C GLY A 91 1.11 20.22 10.80
N LYS A 92 1.19 19.87 9.50
CA LYS A 92 0.74 20.72 8.38
C LYS A 92 -0.78 20.69 8.18
N LEU A 93 -1.48 19.67 8.68
CA LEU A 93 -2.92 19.51 8.51
C LEU A 93 -3.76 20.09 9.65
N ASN A 94 -3.15 20.54 10.75
CA ASN A 94 -3.82 21.16 11.90
C ASN A 94 -5.10 20.42 12.37
N TYR A 95 -5.13 19.10 12.17
CA TYR A 95 -6.20 18.25 12.69
C TYR A 95 -6.05 18.18 14.21
N LYS A 96 -7.16 18.33 14.92
CA LYS A 96 -7.21 18.25 16.38
C LYS A 96 -8.04 17.02 16.74
N PRO A 97 -7.47 16.04 17.45
CA PRO A 97 -8.21 14.90 17.98
C PRO A 97 -9.49 15.33 18.69
N PRO A 98 -10.59 14.58 18.53
CA PRO A 98 -11.82 14.85 19.25
C PRO A 98 -11.61 14.69 20.77
N PRO A 99 -12.41 15.37 21.61
CA PRO A 99 -12.40 15.10 23.05
C PRO A 99 -12.74 13.64 23.34
N GLN A 100 -12.00 13.02 24.25
CA GLN A 100 -12.27 11.65 24.71
C GLN A 100 -13.66 11.57 25.34
N LYS A 101 -14.45 10.58 24.89
CA LYS A 101 -15.76 10.25 25.44
C LYS A 101 -15.91 8.74 25.47
N SER A 102 -16.37 8.22 26.60
CA SER A 102 -16.70 6.80 26.73
C SER A 102 -17.97 6.46 25.96
N LEU A 103 -18.13 5.17 25.64
CA LEU A 103 -19.37 4.70 25.00
C LEU A 103 -20.62 4.97 25.83
N LYS A 104 -20.52 4.87 27.15
CA LYS A 104 -21.64 5.11 28.06
C LYS A 104 -22.09 6.56 28.00
N GLU A 105 -21.15 7.50 28.07
CA GLU A 105 -21.44 8.93 27.94
C GLU A 105 -22.07 9.24 26.57
N LEU A 106 -21.57 8.64 25.49
CA LEU A 106 -22.14 8.80 24.16
C LEU A 106 -23.58 8.27 24.06
N GLN A 107 -23.93 7.20 24.77
CA GLN A 107 -25.29 6.66 24.82
C GLN A 107 -26.23 7.48 25.70
N GLU A 108 -25.73 8.02 26.81
CA GLU A 108 -26.51 8.86 27.73
C GLU A 108 -26.78 10.26 27.16
N MET A 109 -25.84 10.80 26.39
CA MET A 109 -26.05 12.01 25.61
C MET A 109 -27.18 11.77 24.59
N ASP A 110 -28.12 12.72 24.50
CA ASP A 110 -29.19 12.74 23.49
C ASP A 110 -30.13 11.52 23.51
N LYS A 111 -30.27 10.86 24.67
CA LYS A 111 -31.19 9.72 24.86
C LYS A 111 -32.65 10.06 24.50
N ASP A 112 -33.01 11.33 24.58
CA ASP A 112 -34.36 11.83 24.28
C ASP A 112 -34.57 12.09 22.78
N ASP A 113 -33.51 11.98 21.95
CA ASP A 113 -33.57 12.11 20.49
C ASP A 113 -33.57 10.73 19.82
N GLU A 114 -34.72 10.33 19.28
CA GLU A 114 -34.87 9.06 18.58
C GLU A 114 -33.96 8.93 17.34
N SER A 115 -33.69 10.04 16.65
CA SER A 115 -32.89 10.04 15.42
C SER A 115 -31.41 9.77 15.74
N LEU A 116 -30.88 10.41 16.79
CA LEU A 116 -29.52 10.18 17.26
C LEU A 116 -29.37 8.82 17.91
N THR A 117 -30.39 8.34 18.62
CA THR A 117 -30.42 6.98 19.16
C THR A 117 -30.34 5.95 18.03
N LYS A 118 -31.14 6.09 16.96
CA LYS A 118 -31.09 5.22 15.76
C LYS A 118 -29.74 5.31 15.04
N TYR A 119 -29.13 6.50 14.98
CA TYR A 119 -27.81 6.69 14.37
C TYR A 119 -26.70 5.98 15.17
N LYS A 120 -26.61 6.22 16.48
CA LYS A 120 -25.63 5.58 17.39
C LYS A 120 -25.76 4.06 17.36
N LYS A 121 -26.99 3.58 17.38
CA LYS A 121 -27.34 2.16 17.25
C LYS A 121 -26.85 1.53 15.95
N THR A 122 -26.91 2.26 14.84
CA THR A 122 -26.44 1.78 13.53
C THR A 122 -24.91 1.67 13.50
N LEU A 123 -24.20 2.57 14.17
CA LEU A 123 -22.73 2.58 14.21
C LEU A 123 -22.13 1.60 15.23
N LEU A 124 -22.73 1.52 16.42
CA LEU A 124 -22.22 0.77 17.56
C LEU A 124 -22.87 -0.61 17.72
N GLY A 125 -23.97 -0.86 17.01
CA GLY A 125 -24.74 -2.07 17.14
C GLY A 125 -25.71 -2.06 18.34
N ASP A 126 -26.51 -3.11 18.38
CA ASP A 126 -27.62 -3.32 19.33
C ASP A 126 -27.27 -4.26 20.48
N GLY A 127 -26.15 -4.95 20.37
CA GLY A 127 -25.78 -6.04 21.25
C GLY A 127 -25.13 -5.53 22.54
N PRO A 128 -25.27 -6.26 23.66
CA PRO A 128 -24.40 -6.03 24.80
C PRO A 128 -22.96 -6.19 24.32
N VAL A 129 -22.18 -5.12 24.41
CA VAL A 129 -20.73 -5.19 24.23
C VAL A 129 -20.23 -6.08 25.36
N VAL A 130 -19.97 -7.35 25.06
CA VAL A 130 -19.35 -8.28 26.00
C VAL A 130 -17.90 -7.84 26.14
N ALA A 131 -17.70 -6.81 26.95
CA ALA A 131 -16.38 -6.28 27.24
C ALA A 131 -15.66 -7.29 28.15
N ASP A 132 -14.60 -7.91 27.64
CA ASP A 132 -13.71 -8.70 28.48
C ASP A 132 -12.93 -7.73 29.39
N PRO A 133 -13.12 -7.76 30.71
CA PRO A 133 -12.46 -6.82 31.62
C PRO A 133 -10.94 -7.00 31.63
N THR A 134 -10.45 -8.19 31.29
CA THR A 134 -9.02 -8.54 31.33
C THR A 134 -8.27 -8.15 30.07
N ALA A 135 -8.96 -8.07 28.93
CA ALA A 135 -8.34 -7.72 27.66
C ALA A 135 -8.18 -6.19 27.47
N PRO A 136 -7.16 -5.75 26.73
CA PRO A 136 -7.00 -4.35 26.34
C PRO A 136 -8.14 -3.88 25.42
N ASN A 137 -8.24 -2.56 25.18
CA ASN A 137 -9.30 -2.04 24.33
C ASN A 137 -9.12 -2.47 22.87
N VAL A 138 -7.90 -2.38 22.35
CA VAL A 138 -7.54 -2.86 21.01
C VAL A 138 -6.64 -4.07 21.17
N THR A 139 -6.94 -5.15 20.47
CA THR A 139 -6.08 -6.33 20.36
C THR A 139 -5.85 -6.62 18.89
N VAL A 140 -4.63 -6.37 18.42
CA VAL A 140 -4.26 -6.75 17.05
C VAL A 140 -3.88 -8.22 17.06
N THR A 141 -4.56 -9.02 16.25
CA THR A 141 -4.43 -10.47 16.31
C THR A 141 -3.44 -10.99 15.28
N ARG A 142 -3.46 -10.43 14.07
CA ARG A 142 -2.63 -10.91 12.96
C ARG A 142 -2.43 -9.88 11.88
N LEU A 143 -1.27 -9.96 11.23
CA LEU A 143 -0.92 -9.20 10.03
C LEU A 143 -0.59 -10.17 8.91
N THR A 144 -1.22 -10.00 7.75
CA THR A 144 -1.00 -10.86 6.58
C THR A 144 -0.55 -10.03 5.39
N LEU A 145 0.55 -10.42 4.75
CA LEU A 145 0.92 -9.90 3.44
C LEU A 145 0.16 -10.68 2.38
N VAL A 146 -0.86 -10.05 1.81
CA VAL A 146 -1.70 -10.62 0.76
C VAL A 146 -1.05 -10.34 -0.58
N CYS A 147 -0.53 -11.39 -1.21
CA CYS A 147 0.05 -11.33 -2.54
C CYS A 147 -0.50 -12.48 -3.39
N GLU A 148 -1.11 -12.16 -4.53
CA GLU A 148 -1.70 -13.17 -5.43
C GLU A 148 -0.66 -14.13 -6.03
N SER A 149 0.58 -13.66 -6.15
CA SER A 149 1.69 -14.44 -6.73
C SER A 149 2.46 -15.26 -5.71
N ALA A 150 2.16 -15.13 -4.42
CA ALA A 150 2.85 -15.88 -3.37
C ALA A 150 2.40 -17.36 -3.36
N PRO A 151 3.31 -18.32 -3.15
CA PRO A 151 2.99 -19.74 -3.10
C PRO A 151 2.17 -20.14 -1.87
N GLY A 152 2.20 -19.32 -0.82
CA GLY A 152 1.48 -19.55 0.43
C GLY A 152 1.22 -18.24 1.20
N PRO A 153 0.38 -18.30 2.25
CA PRO A 153 0.06 -17.13 3.05
C PRO A 153 1.26 -16.69 3.88
N ILE A 154 1.63 -15.42 3.80
CA ILE A 154 2.66 -14.81 4.64
C ILE A 154 1.94 -14.10 5.78
N THR A 155 1.80 -14.78 6.92
CA THR A 155 1.02 -14.30 8.06
C THR A 155 1.84 -14.31 9.34
N MET A 156 1.72 -13.24 10.10
CA MET A 156 2.28 -13.08 11.44
C MET A 156 1.16 -13.19 12.46
N ASP A 157 1.31 -14.07 13.45
CA ASP A 157 0.44 -14.12 14.62
C ASP A 157 0.96 -13.14 15.68
N LEU A 158 0.21 -12.08 15.91
CA LEU A 158 0.58 -10.99 16.82
C LEU A 158 0.05 -11.23 18.25
N THR A 159 -0.67 -12.32 18.48
CA THR A 159 -1.09 -12.76 19.83
C THR A 159 -0.09 -13.70 20.49
N GLY A 160 0.85 -14.24 19.70
CA GLY A 160 1.85 -15.21 20.14
C GLY A 160 3.16 -14.57 20.61
N ASP A 161 4.27 -15.27 20.34
CA ASP A 161 5.61 -14.85 20.74
C ASP A 161 6.20 -13.81 19.76
N LEU A 162 6.14 -12.53 20.13
CA LEU A 162 6.69 -11.43 19.33
C LEU A 162 8.23 -11.50 19.20
N GLU A 163 8.93 -12.12 20.16
CA GLU A 163 10.40 -12.28 20.07
C GLU A 163 10.80 -13.36 19.07
N ALA A 164 9.91 -14.33 18.80
CA ALA A 164 10.08 -15.28 17.71
C ALA A 164 9.94 -14.57 16.35
N LEU A 165 8.93 -13.70 16.19
CA LEU A 165 8.75 -12.90 14.96
C LEU A 165 9.96 -12.02 14.65
N LYS A 166 10.62 -11.47 15.67
CA LYS A 166 11.84 -10.69 15.54
C LYS A 166 13.02 -11.50 14.98
N LYS A 167 13.03 -12.82 15.14
CA LYS A 167 14.07 -13.72 14.58
C LYS A 167 13.64 -14.32 13.26
N GLU A 168 12.34 -14.44 13.02
CA GLU A 168 11.78 -14.94 11.79
C GLU A 168 12.03 -13.98 10.62
N THR A 169 12.22 -14.54 9.42
CA THR A 169 12.43 -13.75 8.20
C THR A 169 11.44 -14.18 7.14
N PHE A 170 10.53 -13.28 6.80
CA PHE A 170 9.55 -13.48 5.75
C PHE A 170 10.16 -13.15 4.39
N VAL A 171 9.91 -13.96 3.37
CA VAL A 171 10.45 -13.74 2.02
C VAL A 171 9.38 -13.10 1.15
N LEU A 172 9.73 -12.00 0.49
CA LEU A 172 8.89 -11.33 -0.51
C LEU A 172 9.63 -11.27 -1.84
N LYS A 173 8.96 -11.68 -2.91
CA LYS A 173 9.53 -11.58 -4.26
C LYS A 173 9.61 -10.11 -4.69
N GLU A 174 10.73 -9.70 -5.27
CA GLU A 174 10.92 -8.35 -5.77
C GLU A 174 9.89 -8.02 -6.84
N GLY A 175 9.30 -6.84 -6.74
CA GLY A 175 8.41 -6.33 -7.76
C GLY A 175 7.02 -6.92 -7.86
N VAL A 176 6.61 -7.70 -6.88
CA VAL A 176 5.23 -8.15 -6.76
C VAL A 176 4.37 -7.08 -6.12
N GLU A 177 3.11 -7.04 -6.55
CA GLU A 177 2.09 -6.26 -5.86
C GLU A 177 1.61 -7.02 -4.62
N TYR A 178 1.48 -6.31 -3.51
CA TYR A 178 0.97 -6.85 -2.26
C TYR A 178 0.05 -5.85 -1.55
N ARG A 179 -0.74 -6.35 -0.61
CA ARG A 179 -1.50 -5.55 0.36
C ARG A 179 -1.21 -6.06 1.75
N VAL A 180 -1.23 -5.17 2.73
CA VAL A 180 -1.19 -5.54 4.14
C VAL A 180 -2.62 -5.68 4.62
N LYS A 181 -2.95 -6.86 5.13
CA LYS A 181 -4.22 -7.17 5.78
C LYS A 181 -4.00 -7.20 7.28
N ILE A 182 -4.73 -6.34 7.99
CA ILE A 182 -4.66 -6.18 9.44
C ILE A 182 -5.95 -6.72 10.03
N ASN A 183 -5.81 -7.58 11.02
CA ASN A 183 -6.90 -8.19 11.76
C ASN A 183 -6.79 -7.77 13.23
N PHE A 184 -7.86 -7.20 13.78
CA PHE A 184 -7.86 -6.65 15.13
C PHE A 184 -9.25 -6.65 15.75
N LYS A 185 -9.30 -6.62 17.08
CA LYS A 185 -10.54 -6.58 17.86
C LYS A 185 -10.59 -5.30 18.69
N VAL A 186 -11.78 -4.74 18.82
CA VAL A 186 -12.08 -3.60 19.70
C VAL A 186 -13.07 -4.08 20.76
N ASN A 187 -12.75 -3.84 22.03
CA ASN A 187 -13.37 -4.53 23.15
C ASN A 187 -14.25 -3.62 24.02
N LYS A 188 -13.72 -2.50 24.54
CA LYS A 188 -14.36 -1.72 25.61
C LYS A 188 -14.97 -0.40 25.12
N ASP A 189 -14.19 0.38 24.38
CA ASP A 189 -14.51 1.74 23.95
C ASP A 189 -14.11 1.97 22.49
N ILE A 190 -14.62 3.04 21.89
CA ILE A 190 -14.28 3.45 20.52
C ILE A 190 -12.79 3.77 20.45
N VAL A 191 -12.07 3.18 19.49
CA VAL A 191 -10.74 3.63 19.12
C VAL A 191 -10.88 4.70 18.04
N SER A 192 -10.26 5.87 18.24
CA SER A 192 -10.31 6.99 17.29
C SER A 192 -8.99 7.14 16.55
N GLY A 193 -9.03 7.12 15.22
CA GLY A 193 -7.82 7.36 14.41
C GLY A 193 -6.74 6.29 14.58
N LEU A 194 -7.15 5.01 14.70
CA LEU A 194 -6.19 3.90 14.72
C LEU A 194 -5.30 3.98 13.48
N LYS A 195 -3.99 3.96 13.69
CA LYS A 195 -2.98 4.06 12.64
C LYS A 195 -1.93 2.96 12.81
N TYR A 196 -1.54 2.39 11.68
CA TYR A 196 -0.43 1.47 11.57
C TYR A 196 0.81 2.25 11.12
N VAL A 197 1.91 2.15 11.85
CA VAL A 197 3.18 2.78 11.50
C VAL A 197 4.24 1.71 11.34
N GLN A 198 4.97 1.79 10.24
CA GLN A 198 6.08 0.90 9.95
C GLN A 198 7.35 1.73 9.70
N HIS A 199 8.40 1.40 10.44
CA HIS A 199 9.75 1.87 10.20
C HIS A 199 10.58 0.75 9.61
N THR A 200 11.08 0.97 8.40
CA THR A 200 11.86 -0.02 7.65
C THR A 200 13.34 0.35 7.76
N TYR A 201 14.16 -0.58 8.26
CA TYR A 201 15.60 -0.41 8.42
C TYR A 201 16.37 -1.36 7.53
N ARG A 202 17.52 -0.91 7.03
CA ARG A 202 18.47 -1.74 6.30
C ARG A 202 19.88 -1.43 6.74
N THR A 203 20.63 -2.47 7.11
CA THR A 203 22.01 -2.32 7.62
C THR A 203 22.10 -1.34 8.80
N GLY A 204 21.08 -1.34 9.67
CA GLY A 204 21.00 -0.47 10.85
C GLY A 204 20.54 0.98 10.58
N VAL A 205 20.36 1.38 9.31
CA VAL A 205 19.89 2.72 8.93
C VAL A 205 18.41 2.67 8.58
N LYS A 206 17.62 3.66 9.02
CA LYS A 206 16.22 3.81 8.62
C LYS A 206 16.18 4.21 7.15
N VAL A 207 15.51 3.42 6.31
CA VAL A 207 15.45 3.66 4.87
C VAL A 207 14.07 4.07 4.39
N ASP A 208 13.04 3.83 5.20
CA ASP A 208 11.65 4.15 4.86
C ASP A 208 10.78 4.25 6.12
N LYS A 209 9.72 5.07 6.05
CA LYS A 209 8.65 5.22 7.05
C LYS A 209 7.32 5.20 6.30
N ALA A 210 6.44 4.28 6.65
CA ALA A 210 5.10 4.21 6.10
C ALA A 210 4.06 4.29 7.21
N THR A 211 3.07 5.17 7.04
CA THR A 211 1.95 5.35 7.98
C THR A 211 0.64 5.11 7.25
N PHE A 212 -0.20 4.23 7.78
CA PHE A 212 -1.52 3.92 7.22
C PHE A 212 -2.60 4.22 8.25
N MET A 213 -3.48 5.17 7.91
CA MET A 213 -4.69 5.44 8.69
C MET A 213 -5.67 4.28 8.52
N VAL A 214 -5.90 3.52 9.60
CA VAL A 214 -6.87 2.42 9.64
C VAL A 214 -8.26 3.00 9.85
N GLY A 215 -8.42 3.93 10.80
CA GLY A 215 -9.64 4.68 11.06
C GLY A 215 -10.21 4.52 12.47
N SER A 216 -11.47 4.88 12.65
CA SER A 216 -12.15 4.81 13.95
C SER A 216 -13.13 3.63 14.00
N TYR A 217 -13.09 2.86 15.09
CA TYR A 217 -13.85 1.62 15.22
C TYR A 217 -14.50 1.53 16.61
N GLY A 218 -15.77 1.15 16.63
CA GLY A 218 -16.48 0.81 17.87
C GLY A 218 -16.15 -0.63 18.31
N PRO A 219 -16.50 -1.01 19.55
CA PRO A 219 -16.32 -2.38 20.00
C PRO A 219 -17.33 -3.31 19.36
N ARG A 220 -16.88 -4.52 19.04
CA ARG A 220 -17.75 -5.61 18.57
C ARG A 220 -17.08 -6.96 18.86
N PRO A 221 -17.85 -8.06 18.99
CA PRO A 221 -17.29 -9.38 19.24
C PRO A 221 -16.51 -9.94 18.04
N GLU A 222 -16.89 -9.59 16.80
CA GLU A 222 -16.21 -10.01 15.59
C GLU A 222 -14.93 -9.21 15.30
N GLU A 223 -13.94 -9.88 14.72
CA GLU A 223 -12.70 -9.21 14.32
C GLU A 223 -12.89 -8.25 13.15
N TYR A 224 -12.29 -7.07 13.23
CA TYR A 224 -12.16 -6.12 12.14
C TYR A 224 -11.05 -6.54 11.18
N GLU A 225 -11.30 -6.29 9.90
CA GLU A 225 -10.35 -6.50 8.82
C GLU A 225 -10.15 -5.19 8.09
N PHE A 226 -8.89 -4.79 7.95
CA PHE A 226 -8.48 -3.64 7.16
C PHE A 226 -7.46 -4.09 6.11
N LEU A 227 -7.58 -3.55 4.89
CA LEU A 227 -6.66 -3.79 3.80
C LEU A 227 -6.05 -2.46 3.37
N THR A 228 -4.72 -2.39 3.36
CA THR A 228 -4.02 -1.23 2.79
C THR A 228 -4.24 -1.14 1.27
N PRO A 229 -3.97 0.02 0.66
CA PRO A 229 -3.80 0.13 -0.78
C PRO A 229 -2.77 -0.88 -1.32
N ILE A 230 -2.82 -1.13 -2.63
CA ILE A 230 -1.81 -1.95 -3.31
C ILE A 230 -0.47 -1.24 -3.25
N GLU A 231 0.56 -1.98 -2.86
CA GLU A 231 1.95 -1.54 -2.89
C GLU A 231 2.77 -2.48 -3.77
N GLU A 232 3.86 -1.96 -4.34
CA GLU A 232 4.80 -2.74 -5.13
C GLU A 232 6.10 -2.95 -4.35
N ALA A 233 6.53 -4.21 -4.20
CA ALA A 233 7.81 -4.51 -3.57
C ALA A 233 8.97 -3.92 -4.39
N PRO A 234 10.00 -3.31 -3.78
CA PRO A 234 11.07 -2.68 -4.52
C PRO A 234 11.86 -3.69 -5.37
N LYS A 235 12.27 -3.26 -6.56
CA LYS A 235 12.92 -4.08 -7.59
C LYS A 235 14.40 -3.73 -7.74
N GLY A 236 15.21 -4.72 -8.10
CA GLY A 236 16.57 -4.52 -8.56
C GLY A 236 17.64 -5.02 -7.59
N MET A 237 18.86 -5.18 -8.10
CA MET A 237 19.99 -5.74 -7.33
C MET A 237 20.32 -4.95 -6.07
N LEU A 238 20.11 -3.63 -6.10
CA LEU A 238 20.33 -2.77 -4.93
C LEU A 238 19.18 -2.85 -3.92
N ALA A 239 17.95 -3.16 -4.32
CA ALA A 239 16.81 -3.30 -3.39
C ALA A 239 16.75 -4.68 -2.73
N ARG A 240 17.25 -5.72 -3.40
CA ARG A 240 17.30 -7.07 -2.82
C ARG A 240 18.16 -7.09 -1.55
N GLY A 241 17.67 -7.78 -0.52
CA GLY A 241 18.33 -7.85 0.78
C GLY A 241 17.36 -8.08 1.93
N THR A 242 17.90 -8.05 3.15
CA THR A 242 17.12 -8.17 4.38
C THR A 242 16.87 -6.79 4.98
N TYR A 243 15.62 -6.58 5.36
CA TYR A 243 15.09 -5.40 6.01
C TYR A 243 14.61 -5.78 7.39
N HIS A 244 14.87 -4.90 8.35
CA HIS A 244 14.38 -5.02 9.72
C HIS A 244 13.25 -4.01 9.89
N ASN A 245 12.03 -4.51 10.10
CA ASN A 245 10.86 -3.69 10.27
C ASN A 245 10.56 -3.53 11.75
N LYS A 246 10.31 -2.30 12.18
CA LYS A 246 9.71 -1.98 13.48
C LYS A 246 8.33 -1.45 13.23
N SER A 247 7.34 -2.19 13.68
CA SER A 247 5.93 -1.94 13.41
C SER A 247 5.22 -1.63 14.72
N PHE A 248 4.32 -0.66 14.70
CA PHE A 248 3.49 -0.38 15.86
C PHE A 248 2.12 0.18 15.49
N PHE A 249 1.15 -0.01 16.38
CA PHE A 249 -0.19 0.57 16.31
C PHE A 249 -0.35 1.65 17.37
N THR A 250 -0.86 2.79 16.93
CA THR A 250 -1.22 3.90 17.81
C THR A 250 -2.52 4.53 17.35
N ASP A 251 -3.08 5.44 18.12
CA ASP A 251 -4.31 6.17 17.80
C ASP A 251 -4.12 7.69 17.93
N ASP A 252 -5.21 8.45 17.77
CA ASP A 252 -5.22 9.90 17.96
C ASP A 252 -4.86 10.31 19.41
N ASP A 253 -5.12 9.40 20.37
CA ASP A 253 -4.81 9.55 21.79
C ASP A 253 -3.36 9.20 22.15
N LYS A 254 -2.56 8.76 21.16
CA LYS A 254 -1.16 8.32 21.29
C LYS A 254 -0.97 7.11 22.21
N HIS A 255 -1.97 6.24 22.33
CA HIS A 255 -1.80 4.95 23.00
C HIS A 255 -0.96 4.02 22.14
N ASP A 256 0.04 3.36 22.73
CA ASP A 256 0.73 2.23 22.10
C ASP A 256 -0.10 0.97 22.31
N HIS A 257 -0.77 0.50 21.25
CA HIS A 257 -1.61 -0.69 21.29
C HIS A 257 -0.82 -1.97 21.10
N LEU A 258 0.25 -1.91 20.29
CA LEU A 258 1.14 -3.02 20.02
C LEU A 258 2.38 -2.49 19.30
N THR A 259 3.55 -2.90 19.78
CA THR A 259 4.84 -2.68 19.09
C THR A 259 5.56 -4.01 18.91
N TRP A 260 6.04 -4.30 17.71
CA TRP A 260 6.82 -5.51 17.42
C TRP A 260 7.85 -5.28 16.32
N GLU A 261 8.81 -6.21 16.23
CA GLU A 261 9.85 -6.19 15.20
C GLU A 261 9.80 -7.49 14.40
N TRP A 262 10.12 -7.42 13.11
CA TRP A 262 10.12 -8.58 12.20
C TRP A 262 11.05 -8.33 11.01
N ASN A 263 11.48 -9.40 10.34
CA ASN A 263 12.41 -9.28 9.21
C ASN A 263 11.73 -9.62 7.88
N LEU A 264 12.05 -8.83 6.85
CA LEU A 264 11.60 -9.04 5.49
C LEU A 264 12.81 -9.20 4.56
N SER A 265 12.86 -10.28 3.81
CA SER A 265 13.90 -10.53 2.81
C SER A 265 13.32 -10.41 1.41
N ILE A 266 13.77 -9.39 0.68
CA ILE A 266 13.38 -9.17 -0.71
C ILE A 266 14.31 -9.97 -1.61
N LYS A 267 13.74 -10.95 -2.31
CA LYS A 267 14.48 -11.90 -3.17
C LYS A 267 13.97 -11.85 -4.61
N LYS A 268 14.77 -12.36 -5.54
CA LYS A 268 14.39 -12.42 -6.96
C LYS A 268 13.17 -13.34 -7.21
N ASP A 269 13.10 -14.43 -6.45
CA ASP A 269 12.05 -15.42 -6.52
C ASP A 269 11.61 -15.82 -5.11
N TRP A 270 10.41 -16.39 -5.00
CA TRP A 270 9.89 -16.95 -3.76
C TRP A 270 10.76 -18.11 -3.29
N THR A 271 10.76 -18.38 -1.98
CA THR A 271 11.29 -19.64 -1.47
C THR A 271 10.39 -20.78 -1.89
N GLU A 272 10.94 -21.73 -2.65
CA GLU A 272 10.32 -23.05 -2.90
C GLU A 272 10.16 -23.86 -1.61
#